data_AF-A0A0A2HR68-F1
#
_entry.id   AF-A0A0A2HR68-F1
#
_cell.length_a   1.000
_cell.length_b   1.000
_cell.length_c   1.000
_cell.angle_alpha   90.00
_cell.angle_beta   90.00
_cell.angle_gamma   90.00
#
_symmetry.space_group_name_H-M   'P 1'
#
loop_
_entity.id
_entity.type
_entity.pdbx_description
1 polymer ?
#
loop_
_entity_poly.entity_id
_entity_poly.type
_entity_poly.pdbx_seq_one_letter_code
_entity_poly.pdbx_strand_id
1 'polypeptide(L)'
;MTWLDGHYLLALDGTGIYSSEKVGSPYCLKKRKRNGQEEYYQQMLGAAIVHPEQREVIPLCPEMIVQQDGSKKQDCERKAARRFPTDFRREHPHLKC
;
A
#
# COMPACT_ATOMS: atom_id res chain seq x y z
N MET A 1 9.12 -21.81 4.46
CA MET A 1 8.47 -20.48 4.37
C MET A 1 9.38 -19.35 4.86
N THR A 2 10.15 -19.48 5.95
CA THR A 2 11.16 -18.46 6.32
C THR A 2 12.43 -18.64 5.48
N TRP A 3 13.15 -17.56 5.18
CA TRP A 3 14.34 -17.55 4.30
C TRP A 3 15.56 -16.86 4.94
N LEU A 4 15.45 -15.61 5.37
CA LEU A 4 16.59 -14.80 5.83
C LEU A 4 16.73 -14.93 7.36
N ASP A 5 17.66 -15.76 7.83
CA ASP A 5 17.91 -15.99 9.27
C ASP A 5 16.63 -16.29 10.08
N GLY A 6 15.77 -17.15 9.53
CA GLY A 6 14.49 -17.52 10.16
C GLY A 6 13.40 -16.45 10.04
N HIS A 7 13.57 -15.44 9.19
CA HIS A 7 12.55 -14.42 8.87
C HIS A 7 11.88 -14.70 7.53
N TYR A 8 10.61 -14.31 7.42
CA TYR A 8 9.86 -14.27 6.17
C TYR A 8 10.29 -13.06 5.34
N LEU A 9 10.31 -13.20 4.01
CA LEU A 9 10.49 -12.05 3.13
C LEU A 9 9.15 -11.38 2.86
N LEU A 10 9.11 -10.07 3.09
CA LEU A 10 7.94 -9.24 2.84
C LEU A 10 8.19 -8.39 1.58
N ALA A 11 7.45 -8.67 0.51
CA ALA A 11 7.47 -7.88 -0.71
C ALA A 11 6.41 -6.78 -0.62
N LEU A 12 6.80 -5.54 -0.93
CA LEU A 12 5.93 -4.36 -0.93
C LEU A 12 5.98 -3.68 -2.29
N ASP A 13 4.83 -3.29 -2.83
CA ASP A 13 4.74 -2.53 -4.09
C ASP A 13 3.53 -1.59 -4.11
N GLY A 14 3.68 -0.43 -4.74
CA GLY A 14 2.62 0.56 -4.88
C GLY A 14 1.82 0.33 -6.15
N THR A 15 0.49 0.18 -6.04
CA THR A 15 -0.38 -0.05 -7.20
C THR A 15 -1.61 0.85 -7.22
N GLY A 16 -2.09 1.18 -8.42
CA GLY A 16 -3.35 1.91 -8.63
C GLY A 16 -4.52 0.95 -8.77
N ILE A 17 -5.61 1.22 -8.05
CA ILE A 17 -6.80 0.34 -8.04
C ILE A 17 -8.05 0.98 -8.63
N TYR A 18 -8.06 2.31 -8.76
CA TYR A 18 -9.21 3.05 -9.28
C TYR A 18 -8.78 4.39 -9.86
N SER A 19 -9.43 4.82 -10.95
CA SER A 19 -9.40 6.21 -11.41
C SER A 19 -10.71 6.62 -12.10
N SER A 20 -11.07 7.90 -11.96
CA SER A 20 -12.23 8.49 -12.62
C SER A 20 -12.13 10.01 -12.62
N GLU A 21 -12.66 10.64 -13.68
CA GLU A 21 -12.83 12.11 -13.75
C GLU A 21 -14.20 12.56 -13.23
N LYS A 22 -15.12 11.61 -12.99
CA LYS A 22 -16.53 11.91 -12.68
C LYS A 22 -16.93 11.51 -11.27
N VAL A 23 -16.40 10.40 -10.78
CA VAL A 23 -16.80 9.79 -9.51
C VAL A 23 -15.61 9.79 -8.57
N GLY A 24 -15.79 10.38 -7.40
CA GLY A 24 -14.78 10.47 -6.36
C GLY A 24 -15.36 10.16 -4.99
N SER A 25 -14.48 9.95 -4.02
CA SER A 25 -14.81 9.81 -2.60
C SER A 25 -13.82 10.62 -1.76
N PRO A 26 -14.09 10.85 -0.46
CA PRO A 26 -13.13 11.48 0.46
C PRO A 26 -11.80 10.71 0.58
N TYR A 27 -11.79 9.42 0.20
CA TYR A 27 -10.60 8.56 0.24
C TYR A 27 -9.80 8.59 -1.06
N CYS A 28 -10.27 9.29 -2.10
CA CYS A 28 -9.53 9.41 -3.35
C CYS A 28 -8.43 10.47 -3.22
N LEU A 29 -7.26 10.14 -3.78
CA LEU A 29 -6.27 11.12 -4.15
C LEU A 29 -6.75 11.89 -5.40
N LYS A 30 -6.20 13.08 -5.63
CA LYS A 30 -6.59 13.97 -6.72
C LYS A 30 -5.37 14.43 -7.50
N LYS A 31 -5.41 14.38 -8.81
CA LYS A 31 -4.35 14.99 -9.65
C LYS A 31 -4.99 15.82 -10.75
N ARG A 32 -4.35 16.94 -11.07
CA ARG A 32 -4.78 17.79 -12.17
C ARG A 32 -4.05 17.38 -13.44
N LYS A 33 -4.81 17.01 -14.46
CA LYS A 33 -4.30 16.66 -15.80
C LYS A 33 -3.84 17.92 -16.53
N ARG A 34 -3.01 17.74 -17.57
CA ARG A 34 -2.50 18.84 -18.41
C ARG A 34 -3.62 19.63 -19.10
N ASN A 35 -4.74 18.98 -19.40
CA ASN A 35 -5.94 19.59 -19.97
C ASN A 35 -6.77 20.39 -18.94
N GLY A 36 -6.31 20.50 -17.69
CA GLY A 36 -6.97 21.24 -16.62
C GLY A 36 -8.00 20.45 -15.82
N GLN A 37 -8.39 19.25 -16.26
CA GLN A 37 -9.36 18.40 -15.56
C GLN A 37 -8.77 17.78 -14.29
N GLU A 38 -9.64 17.57 -13.29
CA GLU A 38 -9.30 16.82 -12.08
C GLU A 38 -9.63 15.34 -12.27
N GLU A 39 -8.67 14.47 -11.94
CA GLU A 39 -8.88 13.03 -11.87
C GLU A 39 -8.74 12.56 -10.43
N TYR A 40 -9.76 11.85 -9.96
CA TYR A 40 -9.78 11.12 -8.71
C TYR A 40 -9.17 9.75 -8.94
N TYR A 41 -8.32 9.31 -8.02
CA TYR A 41 -7.70 7.99 -8.12
C TYR A 41 -7.44 7.42 -6.74
N GLN A 42 -7.38 6.10 -6.65
CA GLN A 42 -6.99 5.40 -5.43
C GLN A 42 -5.78 4.53 -5.71
N GLN A 43 -4.87 4.50 -4.75
CA GLN A 43 -3.72 3.63 -4.76
C GLN A 43 -3.64 2.90 -3.43
N MET A 44 -2.94 1.78 -3.45
CA MET A 44 -2.62 1.02 -2.25
C MET A 44 -1.18 0.52 -2.34
N LEU A 45 -0.57 0.32 -1.17
CA LEU A 45 0.63 -0.45 -1.02
C LEU A 45 0.22 -1.91 -0.81
N GLY A 46 0.45 -2.74 -1.82
CA GLY A 46 0.27 -4.18 -1.73
C GLY A 46 1.41 -4.80 -0.93
N ALA A 47 1.11 -5.87 -0.21
CA ALA A 47 2.08 -6.62 0.57
C ALA A 47 1.86 -8.12 0.41
N ALA A 48 2.94 -8.89 0.33
CA ALA A 48 2.88 -10.35 0.28
C ALA A 48 4.10 -10.99 0.93
N ILE A 49 3.90 -12.15 1.54
CA ILE A 49 4.98 -13.03 1.96
C ILE A 49 5.42 -13.85 0.75
N VAL A 50 6.72 -13.81 0.48
CA VAL A 50 7.35 -14.51 -0.64
C VAL A 50 8.53 -15.35 -0.15
N HIS A 51 8.94 -16.33 -0.95
CA HIS A 51 10.13 -17.14 -0.69
C HIS A 51 10.86 -17.42 -2.01
N PRO A 52 12.19 -17.26 -2.10
CA PRO A 52 12.90 -17.36 -3.38
C PRO A 52 12.79 -18.74 -4.06
N GLU A 53 12.66 -19.80 -3.26
CA GLU A 53 12.60 -21.18 -3.74
C GLU A 53 11.19 -21.78 -3.77
N GLN A 54 10.14 -20.99 -3.46
CA GLN A 54 8.76 -21.46 -3.47
C GLN A 54 7.91 -20.59 -4.40
N ARG A 55 6.92 -21.20 -5.06
CA ARG A 55 6.08 -20.49 -6.04
C ARG A 55 4.87 -19.83 -5.39
N GLU A 56 4.51 -20.30 -4.20
CA GLU A 56 3.40 -19.83 -3.41
C GLU A 56 3.67 -18.41 -2.90
N VAL A 57 2.65 -17.55 -3.04
CA VAL A 57 2.66 -16.18 -2.55
C VAL A 57 1.47 -16.03 -1.62
N ILE A 58 1.71 -15.54 -0.40
CA ILE A 58 0.64 -15.31 0.58
C ILE A 58 0.34 -13.81 0.59
N PRO A 59 -0.79 -13.37 0.02
CA PRO A 59 -1.17 -11.96 0.04
C PRO A 59 -1.54 -11.53 1.46
N LEU A 60 -1.19 -10.29 1.81
CA LEU A 60 -1.56 -9.64 3.06
C LEU A 60 -2.56 -8.51 2.79
N CYS A 61 -3.20 -8.02 3.85
CA CYS A 61 -4.03 -6.82 3.73
C CYS A 61 -3.18 -5.64 3.26
N PRO A 62 -3.59 -4.91 2.21
CA PRO A 62 -2.82 -3.78 1.71
C PRO A 62 -2.98 -2.56 2.60
N GLU A 63 -2.04 -1.62 2.53
CA GLU A 63 -2.15 -0.30 3.14
C GLU A 63 -2.67 0.71 2.12
N MET A 64 -3.79 1.35 2.41
CA MET A 64 -4.41 2.31 1.49
C MET A 64 -3.59 3.61 1.45
N ILE A 65 -3.26 4.08 0.24
CA ILE A 65 -2.57 5.37 0.05
C ILE A 65 -3.65 6.44 -0.09
N VAL A 66 -4.06 6.98 1.05
CA VAL A 66 -5.15 7.95 1.16
C VAL A 66 -4.72 9.13 2.03
N GLN A 67 -5.27 10.31 1.75
CA GLN A 67 -4.92 11.49 2.52
C GLN A 67 -5.29 11.30 3.99
N GLN A 68 -4.29 11.38 4.86
CA GLN A 68 -4.46 11.17 6.30
C GLN A 68 -5.06 12.43 6.94
N ASP A 69 -5.83 12.22 8.01
CA ASP A 69 -6.42 13.33 8.75
C ASP A 69 -5.34 14.30 9.27
N GLY A 70 -5.64 15.59 9.23
CA GLY A 70 -4.70 16.66 9.58
C GLY A 70 -3.56 16.90 8.57
N SER A 71 -3.45 16.12 7.48
CA SER A 71 -2.38 16.30 6.49
C SER A 71 -2.76 17.30 5.38
N LYS A 72 -1.90 18.31 5.16
CA LYS A 72 -2.06 19.29 4.07
C LYS A 72 -1.62 18.77 2.70
N LYS A 73 -0.78 17.73 2.67
CA LYS A 73 -0.23 17.13 1.45
C LYS A 73 -0.82 15.75 1.27
N GLN A 74 -1.23 15.45 0.03
CA GLN A 74 -1.65 14.10 -0.35
C GLN A 74 -0.63 13.04 0.06
N ASP A 75 -1.17 11.86 0.33
CA ASP A 75 -0.37 10.73 0.75
C ASP A 75 0.46 10.17 -0.41
N CYS A 76 1.41 9.28 -0.10
CA CYS A 76 2.22 8.63 -1.11
C CYS A 76 2.70 7.26 -0.64
N GLU A 77 3.17 6.46 -1.60
CA GLU A 77 3.70 5.11 -1.36
C GLU A 77 4.73 5.08 -0.23
N ARG A 78 5.67 6.04 -0.19
CA ARG A 78 6.70 6.09 0.85
C ARG A 78 6.14 6.33 2.26
N LYS A 79 5.01 7.03 2.38
CA LYS A 79 4.35 7.24 3.68
C LYS A 79 3.55 6.01 4.08
N ALA A 80 2.83 5.40 3.14
CA ALA A 80 2.18 4.11 3.35
C ALA A 80 3.17 3.02 3.77
N ALA A 81 4.33 2.92 3.10
CA ALA A 81 5.39 1.97 3.44
C ALA A 81 6.03 2.21 4.82
N ARG A 82 5.90 3.41 5.40
CA ARG A 82 6.30 3.66 6.79
C ARG A 82 5.24 3.22 7.80
N ARG A 83 3.95 3.35 7.46
CA ARG A 83 2.84 2.93 8.32
C ARG A 83 2.70 1.41 8.34
N PHE A 84 2.77 0.79 7.16
CA PHE A 84 2.53 -0.64 6.97
C PHE A 84 3.28 -1.55 7.96
N PRO A 85 4.60 -1.43 8.20
CA PRO A 85 5.30 -2.33 9.14
C PRO A 85 4.79 -2.23 10.59
N THR A 86 4.29 -1.06 10.99
CA THR A 86 3.74 -0.82 12.33
C THR A 86 2.42 -1.56 12.49
N ASP A 87 1.51 -1.40 11.53
CA ASP A 87 0.22 -2.08 11.53
C ASP A 87 0.37 -3.59 11.36
N PHE A 88 1.26 -4.02 10.45
CA PHE A 88 1.59 -5.43 10.24
C PHE A 88 2.11 -6.10 11.52
N ARG A 89 3.04 -5.46 12.26
CA ARG A 89 3.54 -6.02 13.53
C ARG A 89 2.49 -6.04 14.63
N ARG A 90 1.55 -5.09 14.63
CA ARG A 90 0.40 -5.11 15.55
C ARG A 90 -0.53 -6.29 15.26
N GLU A 91 -0.81 -6.56 14.00
CA GLU A 91 -1.75 -7.60 13.57
C GLU A 91 -1.14 -9.01 13.59
N HIS A 92 0.15 -9.12 13.31
CA HIS A 92 0.87 -10.38 13.20
C HIS A 92 2.14 -10.43 14.09
N PRO A 93 2.01 -10.27 15.43
CA PRO A 93 3.16 -10.22 16.33
C PRO A 93 3.96 -11.53 16.40
N HIS A 94 3.39 -12.63 15.90
CA HIS A 94 4.02 -13.96 15.87
C HIS A 94 4.86 -14.20 14.60
N LEU A 95 4.68 -13.39 13.55
CA LEU A 95 5.46 -13.50 12.32
C LEU A 95 6.77 -12.74 12.47
N LYS A 96 7.87 -13.37 12.06
CA LYS A 96 9.20 -12.77 12.04
C LYS A 96 9.50 -12.26 10.64
N CYS A 97 9.34 -10.97 10.41
CA CYS A 97 9.58 -10.29 9.13
C CYS A 97 10.62 -9.18 9.30
#